data_AF-A0AAP1E755-F1
#
_entry.id   AF-A0AAP1E755-F1
#
_cell.length_a   1.000
_cell.length_b   1.000
_cell.length_c   1.000
_cell.angle_alpha   90.00
_cell.angle_beta   90.00
_cell.angle_gamma   90.00
#
_symmetry.space_group_name_H-M   'P 1'
#
loop_
_entity.id
_entity.type
_entity.pdbx_description
1 polymer ?
#
loop_
_entity_poly.entity_id
_entity_poly.type
_entity_poly.pdbx_seq_one_letter_code
_entity_poly.pdbx_strand_id
1 'polypeptide(L)' 'MVNLKNILLNKQLEGIQILIVELVRQVIIEISRKKDISVILVERSLENALICADYLL' A
#
# COMPACT_ATOMS: atom_id res chain seq x y z
N MET A 1 -20.05 -7.34 8.33
CA MET A 1 -18.64 -6.94 8.34
C MET A 1 -17.95 -7.63 7.18
N VAL A 2 -17.45 -6.88 6.19
CA VAL A 2 -16.67 -7.45 5.10
C VAL A 2 -15.38 -8.00 5.70
N ASN A 3 -15.16 -9.30 5.58
CA ASN A 3 -13.90 -9.93 5.96
C ASN A 3 -12.89 -9.64 4.83
N LEU A 4 -12.31 -8.43 4.82
CA LEU A 4 -11.27 -8.04 3.87
C LEU A 4 -9.98 -8.78 4.22
N LYS A 5 -9.90 -10.06 3.83
CA LYS A 5 -8.63 -10.78 3.87
C LYS A 5 -7.62 -10.16 2.91
N ASN A 6 -8.10 -9.54 1.82
CA ASN A 6 -7.29 -8.92 0.78
C ASN A 6 -7.79 -7.51 0.44
N ILE A 7 -6.89 -6.54 0.34
CA ILE A 7 -7.15 -5.17 -0.15
C ILE A 7 -6.38 -4.98 -1.45
N LEU A 8 -7.03 -4.45 -2.47
CA LEU A 8 -6.38 -4.04 -3.73
C LEU A 8 -6.34 -2.52 -3.81
N LEU A 9 -5.15 -1.95 -3.94
CA LEU A 9 -4.93 -0.52 -4.12
C LEU A 9 -4.33 -0.29 -5.51
N ASN A 10 -5.09 0.34 -6.40
CA ASN A 10 -4.64 0.64 -7.76
C ASN A 10 -4.31 2.13 -7.88
N LYS A 11 -3.03 2.44 -8.09
CA LYS A 11 -2.49 3.80 -8.29
C LYS A 11 -2.95 4.81 -7.23
N GLN A 12 -3.10 4.35 -6.00
CA GLN A 12 -3.68 5.18 -4.93
C GLN A 12 -2.78 6.33 -4.52
N LEU A 13 -1.49 6.27 -4.86
CA LEU A 13 -0.51 7.29 -4.53
C LEU A 13 -0.25 8.28 -5.68
N GLU A 14 -0.88 8.10 -6.85
CA GLU A 14 -0.66 8.95 -8.03
C GLU A 14 -1.30 10.34 -7.84
N GLY A 15 -0.53 11.41 -8.09
CA GLY A 15 -1.01 12.79 -7.97
C GLY A 15 -1.12 13.35 -6.55
N ILE A 16 -0.67 12.59 -5.54
CA ILE A 16 -0.65 13.01 -4.13
C ILE A 16 0.67 13.74 -3.83
N GLN A 17 0.63 14.76 -2.96
CA GLN A 17 1.82 15.46 -2.47
C GLN A 17 2.75 14.51 -1.69
N ILE A 18 4.07 14.68 -1.84
CA ILE A 18 5.09 13.75 -1.34
C ILE A 18 4.94 13.43 0.17
N LEU A 19 4.68 14.44 1.00
CA LEU A 19 4.51 14.27 2.45
C LEU A 19 3.29 13.41 2.80
N ILE A 20 2.22 13.53 2.01
CA ILE A 20 1.01 12.73 2.21
C ILE A 20 1.26 11.29 1.73
N VAL A 21 2.02 11.11 0.64
CA VAL A 21 2.42 9.78 0.16
C VAL A 21 3.15 9.01 1.25
N GLU A 22 4.09 9.62 1.96
CA GLU A 22 4.81 8.97 3.06
C GLU A 22 3.88 8.47 4.17
N LEU A 23 2.90 9.29 4.57
CA LEU A 23 1.89 8.91 5.57
C LEU A 23 1.03 7.73 5.08
N VAL A 24 0.60 7.75 3.82
CA VAL A 24 -0.20 6.66 3.25
C VAL A 24 0.61 5.37 3.17
N ARG A 25 1.88 5.44 2.75
CA ARG A 25 2.79 4.27 2.74
C ARG A 25 2.89 3.65 4.14
N GLN A 26 3.05 4.46 5.19
CA GLN A 26 3.09 3.98 6.58
C GLN A 26 1.79 3.28 6.98
N VAL A 27 0.63 3.87 6.66
CA VAL A 27 -0.68 3.27 6.98
C VAL A 27 -0.87 1.93 6.26
N ILE A 28 -0.47 1.81 5.00
CA ILE A 28 -0.56 0.55 4.23
C ILE A 28 0.23 -0.55 4.93
N ILE A 29 1.49 -0.27 5.29
CA ILE A 29 2.39 -1.22 5.96
C ILE A 29 1.82 -1.61 7.33
N GLU A 30 1.33 -0.64 8.11
CA GLU A 30 0.76 -0.91 9.42
C GLU A 30 -0.50 -1.78 9.34
N ILE A 31 -1.41 -1.49 8.40
CA ILE A 31 -2.64 -2.27 8.24
C ILE A 31 -2.28 -3.70 7.87
N SER A 32 -1.39 -3.90 6.89
CA SER A 32 -1.01 -5.24 6.46
C SER A 32 -0.44 -6.07 7.61
N ARG A 33 0.49 -5.49 8.38
CA ARG A 33 1.17 -6.18 9.49
C ARG A 33 0.30 -6.40 10.72
N LYS A 34 -0.48 -5.39 11.13
CA LYS A 34 -1.24 -5.43 12.40
C LYS A 34 -2.57 -6.17 12.26
N LYS A 35 -3.15 -6.21 11.05
CA LYS A 35 -4.49 -6.77 10.83
C LYS A 35 -4.48 -8.11 10.10
N ASP A 36 -3.30 -8.64 9.77
CA ASP A 36 -3.14 -9.87 8.98
C ASP A 36 -3.94 -9.78 7.66
N ILE A 37 -3.82 -8.63 6.99
CA ILE A 37 -4.50 -8.35 5.72
C ILE A 37 -3.46 -8.35 4.61
N SER A 38 -3.72 -9.12 3.57
CA SER A 38 -2.92 -9.06 2.35
C SER A 38 -3.25 -7.78 1.58
N VAL A 39 -2.24 -6.98 1.25
CA VAL A 39 -2.42 -5.79 0.41
C VAL A 39 -1.71 -6.02 -0.92
N ILE A 40 -2.47 -5.91 -2.00
CA ILE A 40 -1.93 -5.93 -3.36
C ILE A 40 -1.88 -4.49 -3.85
N LEU A 41 -0.67 -4.01 -4.10
CA LEU A 41 -0.41 -2.65 -4.55
C LEU A 41 -0.08 -2.65 -6.05
N VAL A 42 -0.85 -1.92 -6.86
CA VAL A 42 -0.53 -1.69 -8.28
C VAL A 42 -0.03 -0.26 -8.41
N GLU A 43 1.27 -0.10 -8.55
CA GLU A 43 1.95 1.20 -8.59
C GLU A 43 2.80 1.35 -9.85
N ARG A 44 2.91 2.61 -10.33
CA ARG A 44 3.85 2.99 -11.39
C ARG A 44 5.19 3.47 -10.83
N SER A 45 5.18 3.96 -9.60
CA SER A 45 6.40 4.43 -8.94
C SER A 45 7.15 3.25 -8.36
N LEU A 46 8.39 3.04 -8.84
CA LEU A 46 9.29 2.04 -8.29
C LEU A 46 9.59 2.28 -6.81
N GLU A 47 9.69 3.55 -6.40
CA GLU A 47 9.93 3.92 -5.00
C GLU A 47 8.76 3.48 -4.09
N ASN A 48 7.51 3.73 -4.50
CA ASN A 48 6.34 3.26 -3.77
C ASN A 48 6.37 1.73 -3.62
N ALA A 49 6.68 1.03 -4.71
CA ALA A 49 6.69 -0.42 -4.74
C ALA A 49 7.78 -0.98 -3.81
N LEU A 50 9.00 -0.44 -3.86
CA LEU A 50 10.12 -0.88 -3.01
C LEU A 50 9.89 -0.63 -1.52
N ILE A 51 9.23 0.48 -1.16
CA ILE A 51 9.00 0.82 0.25
C ILE A 51 7.86 0.00 0.85
N CYS A 52 6.80 -0.26 0.08
CA CYS A 52 5.59 -0.87 0.61
C CYS A 52 5.50 -2.39 0.40
N ALA A 53 6.18 -2.95 -0.61
CA ALA A 53 5.97 -4.35 -0.99
C ALA A 53 6.95 -5.30 -0.29
N ASP A 54 6.43 -6.37 0.30
CA ASP A 54 7.25 -7.49 0.75
C ASP A 54 7.76 -8.34 -0.45
N TYR A 55 7.05 -8.29 -1.58
CA TYR A 55 7.42 -8.97 -2.83
C TYR A 55 7.00 -8.16 -4.05
N LEU A 56 7.85 -8.18 -5.09
CA LEU A 56 7.60 -7.52 -6.37
C LEU A 56 7.43 -8.58 -7.47
N LEU A 57 6.39 -8.41 -8.29
CA LEU A 57 6.04 -9.24 -9.45
C LEU A 57 6.36 -8.52 -10.75
#